data_AF-A0AAF0C1L5-F1
#
_entry.id   AF-A0AAF0C1L5-F1
#
_cell.length_a   1.000
_cell.length_b   1.000
_cell.length_c   1.000
_cell.angle_alpha   90.00
_cell.angle_beta   90.00
_cell.angle_gamma   90.00
#
_symmetry.space_group_name_H-M   'P 1'
#
loop_
_entity.id
_entity.type
_entity.pdbx_description
1 polymer ?
#
loop_
_entity_poly.entity_id
_entity_poly.type
_entity_poly.pdbx_seq_one_letter_code
_entity_poly.pdbx_strand_id
1 'polypeptide(L)'
;MMKKGLFALWLASLGLAFLLGYKLTPASQPQTSGHQTTFVQPRPQSNTATGVGVDNRQNANTGLPVKQVTSPSAPVTDPGEVKDSLVRIKSLLGNGNMMMDMEGIAQSYLLVKAFSEQNVLESLSLLKNELEQADNMMPLMLILGRYAELNPLQAIAFTEDNLSSSQTQMAAMASVIGAWSKQDPNGAYNWYLNSQENNPNQSVFNANSAGLMAIFNGLANQDLDDAISKLADISGHKNNTMMAVSGITAAFTDKEQFAHFLEETKALDDRRIQQSVLSTWTMKNPQDTVAWLDTIENEKDKKALQQDVLGSWMFTQPLDAASWYISQADAQDKQSASEQIISQWGRNDPSATLNWLEQQVDIDNEASAKALLETSVYEHPDFAIEHLGRLSSDEDKQRLSFNIYQALERESEQRAANFVASSPYKEALENQIDEYRQRQLKRANTQ
;
A
#
# COMPACT_ATOMS: atom_id res chain seq x y z
N MET A 1 21.12 -27.79 -28.60
CA MET A 1 20.12 -26.80 -29.05
C MET A 1 18.65 -27.21 -28.77
N MET A 2 18.35 -28.01 -27.73
CA MET A 2 16.98 -28.51 -27.43
C MET A 2 16.44 -28.05 -26.05
N LYS A 3 16.74 -26.83 -25.60
CA LYS A 3 16.20 -26.31 -24.30
C LYS A 3 15.25 -25.11 -24.42
N LYS A 4 15.20 -24.44 -25.58
CA LYS A 4 14.30 -23.28 -25.79
C LYS A 4 12.87 -23.70 -26.22
N GLY A 5 12.71 -24.86 -26.86
CA GLY A 5 11.40 -25.35 -27.32
C GLY A 5 10.48 -25.84 -26.19
N LEU A 6 11.04 -26.45 -25.13
CA LEU A 6 10.25 -26.94 -24.00
C LEU A 6 9.66 -25.81 -23.14
N PHE A 7 10.36 -24.69 -23.01
CA PHE A 7 9.87 -23.54 -22.25
C PHE A 7 8.71 -22.83 -22.96
N ALA A 8 8.77 -22.73 -24.29
CA ALA A 8 7.68 -22.19 -25.10
C ALA A 8 6.43 -23.09 -25.07
N LEU A 9 6.61 -24.42 -25.07
CA LEU A 9 5.50 -25.38 -24.93
C LEU A 9 4.85 -25.33 -23.54
N TRP A 10 5.61 -25.02 -22.48
CA TRP A 10 5.09 -24.87 -21.12
C TRP A 10 4.30 -23.56 -20.94
N LEU A 11 4.74 -22.46 -21.53
CA LEU A 11 3.97 -21.20 -21.51
C LEU A 11 2.69 -21.29 -22.35
N ALA A 12 2.74 -22.02 -23.48
CA ALA A 12 1.56 -22.24 -24.31
C ALA A 12 0.49 -23.10 -23.62
N SER A 13 0.87 -24.07 -22.77
CA SER A 13 -0.09 -24.88 -22.02
C SER A 13 -0.78 -24.09 -20.89
N LEU A 14 -0.07 -23.17 -20.24
CA LEU A 14 -0.63 -22.25 -19.26
C LEU A 14 -1.65 -21.29 -19.88
N GLY A 15 -1.36 -20.73 -21.05
CA GLY A 15 -2.30 -19.88 -21.79
C GLY A 15 -3.56 -20.63 -22.23
N LEU A 16 -3.43 -21.89 -22.66
CA LEU A 16 -4.57 -22.71 -23.07
C LEU A 16 -5.47 -23.09 -21.89
N ALA A 17 -4.89 -23.39 -20.72
CA ALA A 17 -5.63 -23.69 -19.50
C ALA A 17 -6.42 -22.47 -18.97
N PHE A 18 -5.82 -21.28 -19.03
CA PHE A 18 -6.49 -20.03 -18.66
C PHE A 18 -7.68 -19.71 -19.57
N LEU A 19 -7.52 -19.84 -20.89
CA LEU A 19 -8.58 -19.58 -21.87
C LEU A 19 -9.73 -20.59 -21.78
N LEU A 20 -9.43 -21.85 -21.47
CA LEU A 20 -10.45 -22.88 -21.23
C LEU A 20 -11.23 -22.63 -19.93
N GLY A 21 -10.56 -22.18 -18.86
CA GLY A 21 -11.21 -21.80 -17.60
C GLY A 21 -12.14 -20.58 -17.74
N TYR A 22 -11.70 -19.57 -18.51
CA TYR A 22 -12.47 -18.34 -18.75
C TYR A 22 -13.72 -18.56 -19.61
N LYS A 23 -13.69 -19.54 -20.54
CA LYS A 23 -14.79 -19.82 -21.47
C LYS A 23 -15.83 -20.81 -20.94
N LEU A 24 -15.60 -21.47 -19.79
CA LEU A 24 -16.44 -22.55 -19.26
C LEU A 24 -17.22 -22.18 -17.98
N THR A 25 -17.32 -20.92 -17.60
CA THR A 25 -18.18 -20.50 -16.49
C THR A 25 -19.55 -20.02 -17.00
N PRO A 26 -20.66 -20.75 -16.81
CA PRO A 26 -21.98 -20.18 -16.93
C PRO A 26 -22.36 -19.48 -15.62
N ALA A 27 -22.79 -18.23 -15.74
CA ALA A 27 -23.47 -17.48 -14.70
C ALA A 27 -24.76 -18.19 -14.27
N SER A 28 -24.98 -18.38 -12.97
CA SER A 28 -26.30 -18.51 -12.31
C SER A 28 -26.12 -18.49 -10.79
N GLN A 29 -26.46 -17.37 -10.15
CA GLN A 29 -26.77 -17.32 -8.72
C GLN A 29 -28.12 -18.00 -8.49
N PRO A 30 -28.28 -18.91 -7.52
CA PRO A 30 -29.60 -19.28 -7.02
C PRO A 30 -30.08 -18.22 -6.04
N GLN A 31 -31.23 -17.63 -6.33
CA GLN A 31 -32.02 -16.84 -5.39
C GLN A 31 -32.41 -17.71 -4.19
N THR A 32 -32.13 -17.25 -2.97
CA THR A 32 -32.64 -17.84 -1.73
C THR A 32 -34.01 -17.25 -1.40
N SER A 33 -35.06 -17.97 -1.74
CA SER A 33 -36.41 -17.77 -1.20
C SER A 33 -36.43 -18.15 0.28
N GLY A 34 -37.04 -17.30 1.10
CA GLY A 34 -37.02 -17.42 2.56
C GLY A 34 -37.75 -18.63 3.13
N HIS A 35 -37.19 -19.19 4.19
CA HIS A 35 -37.94 -19.88 5.23
C HIS A 35 -37.36 -19.51 6.60
N GLN A 36 -38.21 -18.90 7.43
CA GLN A 36 -37.97 -18.70 8.86
C GLN A 36 -37.90 -20.07 9.54
N THR A 37 -36.77 -20.38 10.17
CA THR A 37 -36.68 -21.50 11.11
C THR A 37 -36.84 -20.97 12.53
N THR A 38 -38.04 -21.14 13.06
CA THR A 38 -38.39 -20.89 14.46
C THR A 38 -37.58 -21.83 15.35
N PHE A 39 -36.77 -21.28 16.25
CA PHE A 39 -36.07 -22.05 17.29
C PHE A 39 -37.08 -22.61 18.31
N VAL A 40 -37.10 -23.93 18.50
CA VAL A 40 -37.81 -24.60 19.60
C VAL A 40 -36.77 -25.18 20.56
N GLN A 41 -36.87 -24.81 21.85
CA GLN A 41 -36.04 -25.32 22.95
C GLN A 41 -36.29 -26.81 23.24
N PRO A 42 -35.27 -27.57 23.72
CA PRO A 42 -35.44 -28.97 24.06
C PRO A 42 -35.90 -29.18 25.51
N ARG A 43 -36.79 -30.16 25.73
CA ARG A 43 -37.09 -30.78 27.03
C ARG A 43 -36.83 -32.29 26.97
N PRO A 44 -36.42 -32.96 28.07
CA PRO A 44 -35.79 -34.28 28.03
C PRO A 44 -36.74 -35.44 28.44
N GLN A 45 -36.34 -36.67 28.07
CA GLN A 45 -36.72 -38.05 28.55
C GLN A 45 -37.05 -38.99 27.37
N SER A 46 -36.82 -40.31 27.34
CA SER A 46 -36.08 -41.32 28.12
C SER A 46 -36.29 -42.68 27.39
N ASN A 47 -35.28 -43.55 27.39
CA ASN A 47 -35.25 -45.02 27.20
C ASN A 47 -36.25 -45.78 26.28
N THR A 48 -35.76 -46.56 25.30
CA THR A 48 -35.67 -48.05 25.31
C THR A 48 -35.54 -48.70 23.90
N ALA A 49 -34.59 -49.64 23.80
CA ALA A 49 -34.62 -50.99 23.18
C ALA A 49 -34.86 -51.25 21.65
N THR A 50 -33.83 -51.88 21.08
CA THR A 50 -33.80 -53.09 20.20
C THR A 50 -34.41 -53.10 18.79
N GLY A 51 -33.61 -53.53 17.81
CA GLY A 51 -34.09 -54.09 16.53
C GLY A 51 -32.98 -54.31 15.49
N VAL A 52 -32.60 -55.57 15.27
CA VAL A 52 -31.62 -56.07 14.30
C VAL A 52 -32.20 -56.11 12.88
N GLY A 53 -31.37 -55.85 11.85
CA GLY A 53 -31.72 -56.12 10.45
C GLY A 53 -30.52 -56.00 9.50
N VAL A 54 -30.05 -57.15 9.01
CA VAL A 54 -28.98 -57.37 8.02
C VAL A 54 -29.57 -57.22 6.60
N ASP A 55 -28.92 -56.49 5.68
CA ASP A 55 -28.33 -57.10 4.47
C ASP A 55 -27.60 -56.15 3.50
N ASN A 56 -26.60 -56.77 2.86
CA ASN A 56 -25.70 -56.35 1.79
C ASN A 56 -26.29 -55.50 0.65
N ARG A 57 -25.46 -54.56 0.13
CA ARG A 57 -25.14 -54.47 -1.31
C ARG A 57 -23.83 -53.70 -1.56
N GLN A 58 -22.93 -54.37 -2.28
CA GLN A 58 -21.69 -53.86 -2.85
C GLN A 58 -21.97 -52.70 -3.82
N ASN A 59 -21.14 -51.65 -3.77
CA ASN A 59 -20.74 -50.93 -4.97
C ASN A 59 -19.38 -50.26 -4.76
N ALA A 60 -18.41 -50.70 -5.56
CA ALA A 60 -17.13 -50.04 -5.75
C ALA A 60 -17.31 -48.80 -6.64
N ASN A 61 -16.77 -47.64 -6.25
CA ASN A 61 -15.56 -47.07 -6.86
C ASN A 61 -15.38 -45.57 -6.50
N THR A 62 -14.09 -45.21 -6.42
CA THR A 62 -13.50 -43.86 -6.56
C THR A 62 -13.82 -42.81 -5.50
N GLY A 63 -13.13 -42.91 -4.36
CA GLY A 63 -12.93 -41.79 -3.46
C GLY A 63 -11.88 -40.83 -4.00
N LEU A 64 -12.29 -39.61 -4.33
CA LEU A 64 -11.42 -38.43 -4.29
C LEU A 64 -11.26 -38.05 -2.81
N PRO A 65 -10.05 -37.76 -2.30
CA PRO A 65 -9.90 -37.30 -0.93
C PRO A 65 -10.49 -35.89 -0.84
N VAL A 66 -11.69 -35.78 -0.29
CA VAL A 66 -12.20 -34.51 0.22
C VAL A 66 -11.27 -34.11 1.35
N LYS A 67 -10.38 -33.12 1.12
CA LYS A 67 -9.68 -32.42 2.20
C LYS A 67 -10.76 -31.82 3.10
N GLN A 68 -11.03 -32.47 4.23
CA GLN A 68 -11.85 -31.91 5.28
C GLN A 68 -11.20 -30.61 5.74
N VAL A 69 -11.84 -29.48 5.46
CA VAL A 69 -11.64 -28.26 6.21
C VAL A 69 -12.12 -28.59 7.62
N THR A 70 -11.19 -28.87 8.52
CA THR A 70 -11.51 -29.15 9.92
C THR A 70 -12.13 -27.91 10.55
N SER A 71 -13.33 -28.06 11.09
CA SER A 71 -13.97 -27.11 12.01
C SER A 71 -13.02 -26.67 13.14
N PRO A 72 -13.27 -25.52 13.79
CA PRO A 72 -12.37 -24.97 14.80
C PRO A 72 -12.06 -26.02 15.88
N SER A 73 -10.78 -26.27 16.11
CA SER A 73 -10.32 -27.13 17.20
C SER A 73 -10.82 -26.58 18.53
N ALA A 74 -11.16 -27.46 19.47
CA ALA A 74 -11.53 -27.08 20.84
C ALA A 74 -10.44 -26.18 21.46
N PRO A 75 -10.77 -25.33 22.45
CA PRO A 75 -9.78 -24.55 23.18
C PRO A 75 -8.65 -25.47 23.67
N VAL A 76 -7.40 -25.08 23.45
CA VAL A 76 -6.24 -25.78 24.00
C VAL A 76 -6.32 -25.69 25.52
N THR A 77 -6.40 -26.82 26.24
CA THR A 77 -6.65 -26.83 27.70
C THR A 77 -5.48 -27.35 28.53
N ASP A 78 -4.43 -27.89 27.88
CA ASP A 78 -3.27 -28.46 28.56
C ASP A 78 -1.98 -27.64 28.25
N PRO A 79 -1.18 -27.24 29.26
CA PRO A 79 0.16 -26.66 29.09
C PRO A 79 1.08 -27.40 28.10
N GLY A 80 1.03 -28.74 28.06
CA GLY A 80 1.79 -29.54 27.10
C GLY A 80 1.40 -29.25 25.64
N GLU A 81 0.11 -28.99 25.41
CA GLU A 81 -0.44 -28.65 24.09
C GLU A 81 -0.06 -27.22 23.65
N VAL A 82 0.21 -26.29 24.58
CA VAL A 82 0.63 -24.92 24.26
C VAL A 82 2.03 -24.91 23.63
N LYS A 83 2.97 -25.65 24.22
CA LYS A 83 4.33 -25.79 23.66
C LYS A 83 4.32 -26.42 22.27
N ASP A 84 3.55 -27.50 22.08
CA ASP A 84 3.42 -28.16 20.78
C ASP A 84 2.74 -27.26 19.74
N SER A 85 1.73 -26.49 20.17
CA SER A 85 1.08 -25.50 19.32
C SER A 85 2.05 -24.40 18.89
N LEU A 86 2.91 -23.93 19.79
CA LEU A 86 3.93 -22.92 19.47
C LEU A 86 4.95 -23.44 18.45
N VAL A 87 5.43 -24.68 18.61
CA VAL A 87 6.31 -25.33 17.62
C VAL A 87 5.62 -25.44 16.27
N ARG A 88 4.34 -25.82 16.25
CA ARG A 88 3.54 -25.91 15.03
C ARG A 88 3.36 -24.54 14.37
N ILE A 89 3.08 -23.48 15.13
CA ILE A 89 2.96 -22.11 14.63
C ILE A 89 4.27 -21.66 13.98
N LYS A 90 5.42 -21.83 14.66
CA LYS A 90 6.74 -21.48 14.09
C LYS A 90 6.99 -22.21 12.77
N SER A 91 6.69 -23.52 12.74
CA SER A 91 6.84 -24.34 11.53
C SER A 91 5.94 -23.88 10.38
N LEU A 92 4.68 -23.55 10.65
CA LEU A 92 3.72 -23.06 9.65
C LEU A 92 4.11 -21.69 9.10
N LEU A 93 4.77 -20.87 9.91
CA LEU A 93 5.29 -19.56 9.52
C LEU A 93 6.71 -19.63 8.92
N GLY A 94 7.19 -20.83 8.59
CA GLY A 94 8.44 -21.02 7.87
C GLY A 94 9.71 -20.85 8.71
N ASN A 95 9.62 -20.84 10.05
CA ASN A 95 10.76 -20.69 10.97
C ASN A 95 11.69 -19.50 10.62
N GLY A 96 11.11 -18.37 10.20
CA GLY A 96 11.87 -17.17 9.81
C GLY A 96 12.21 -17.07 8.31
N ASN A 97 11.78 -18.02 7.47
CA ASN A 97 11.92 -17.90 6.02
C ASN A 97 10.85 -16.95 5.42
N MET A 98 11.28 -16.04 4.53
CA MET A 98 10.39 -15.04 3.91
C MET A 98 9.41 -15.59 2.87
N MET A 99 9.62 -16.81 2.35
CA MET A 99 8.67 -17.46 1.43
C MET A 99 7.55 -18.11 2.25
N MET A 100 6.63 -17.27 2.73
CA MET A 100 5.45 -17.69 3.46
C MET A 100 4.34 -18.11 2.49
N ASP A 101 3.68 -19.23 2.76
CA ASP A 101 2.44 -19.57 2.09
C ASP A 101 1.22 -19.07 2.89
N MET A 102 0.17 -18.68 2.17
CA MET A 102 -1.04 -18.11 2.79
C MET A 102 -1.80 -19.14 3.65
N GLU A 103 -1.63 -20.44 3.36
CA GLU A 103 -2.28 -21.53 4.10
C GLU A 103 -1.71 -21.63 5.52
N GLY A 104 -0.39 -21.58 5.67
CA GLY A 104 0.32 -21.61 6.94
C GLY A 104 0.01 -20.41 7.81
N ILE A 105 -0.08 -19.21 7.21
CA ILE A 105 -0.49 -17.99 7.93
C ILE A 105 -1.92 -18.14 8.48
N ALA A 106 -2.87 -18.57 7.63
CA ALA A 106 -4.26 -18.75 8.06
C ALA A 106 -4.40 -19.83 9.15
N GLN A 107 -3.70 -20.96 9.01
CA GLN A 107 -3.70 -22.02 10.03
C GLN A 107 -3.10 -21.54 11.35
N SER A 108 -2.00 -20.79 11.31
CA SER A 108 -1.36 -20.23 12.50
C SER A 108 -2.28 -19.25 13.22
N TYR A 109 -2.97 -18.39 12.45
CA TYR A 109 -3.97 -17.48 13.00
C TYR A 109 -5.11 -18.25 13.69
N LEU A 110 -5.64 -19.30 13.07
CA LEU A 110 -6.72 -20.11 13.66
C LEU A 110 -6.29 -20.82 14.96
N LEU A 111 -5.06 -21.34 15.01
CA LEU A 111 -4.51 -21.95 16.23
C LEU A 111 -4.45 -20.93 17.37
N VAL A 112 -3.85 -19.77 17.09
CA VAL A 112 -3.72 -18.69 18.09
C VAL A 112 -5.08 -18.15 18.49
N LYS A 113 -6.06 -18.07 17.58
CA LYS A 113 -7.42 -17.61 17.88
C LYS A 113 -8.13 -18.50 18.91
N ALA A 114 -7.76 -19.78 19.01
CA ALA A 114 -8.29 -20.72 19.99
C ALA A 114 -7.63 -20.59 21.38
N PHE A 115 -6.57 -19.80 21.53
CA PHE A 115 -5.87 -19.64 22.81
C PHE A 115 -6.72 -18.86 23.81
N SER A 116 -6.74 -19.34 25.06
CA SER A 116 -7.19 -18.59 26.23
C SER A 116 -6.13 -17.54 26.63
N GLU A 117 -6.48 -16.62 27.54
CA GLU A 117 -5.52 -15.67 28.09
C GLU A 117 -4.35 -16.39 28.78
N GLN A 118 -4.63 -17.50 29.47
CA GLN A 118 -3.60 -18.32 30.08
C GLN A 118 -2.65 -18.93 29.04
N ASN A 119 -3.18 -19.46 27.93
CA ASN A 119 -2.35 -20.04 26.87
C ASN A 119 -1.47 -18.99 26.18
N VAL A 120 -1.99 -17.77 26.03
CA VAL A 120 -1.23 -16.61 25.53
C VAL A 120 -0.07 -16.30 26.47
N LEU A 121 -0.35 -16.13 27.77
CA LEU A 121 0.67 -15.83 28.77
C LEU A 121 1.74 -16.91 28.87
N GLU A 122 1.32 -18.18 28.79
CA GLU A 122 2.25 -19.31 28.76
C GLU A 122 3.13 -19.29 27.51
N SER A 123 2.55 -19.01 26.33
CA SER A 123 3.32 -18.89 25.08
C SER A 123 4.35 -17.75 25.16
N LEU A 124 3.97 -16.59 25.69
CA LEU A 124 4.88 -15.46 25.90
C LEU A 124 5.99 -15.79 26.92
N SER A 125 5.66 -16.55 27.98
CA SER A 125 6.64 -17.02 28.95
C SER A 125 7.64 -18.01 28.32
N LEU A 126 7.18 -18.92 27.46
CA LEU A 126 8.05 -19.85 26.73
C LEU A 126 9.01 -19.11 25.80
N LEU A 127 8.57 -17.99 25.21
CA LEU A 127 9.38 -17.15 24.31
C LEU A 127 10.24 -16.11 25.04
N LYS A 128 10.15 -15.95 26.37
CA LYS A 128 10.70 -14.79 27.11
C LYS A 128 12.16 -14.42 26.79
N ASN A 129 13.03 -15.41 26.55
CA ASN A 129 14.45 -15.18 26.27
C ASN A 129 14.77 -15.07 24.76
N GLU A 130 13.75 -15.20 23.91
CA GLU A 130 13.87 -15.26 22.46
C GLU A 130 12.83 -14.40 21.73
N LEU A 131 12.11 -13.52 22.44
CA LEU A 131 11.03 -12.67 21.90
C LEU A 131 11.46 -11.89 20.64
N GLU A 132 12.68 -11.36 20.66
CA GLU A 132 13.20 -10.48 19.60
C GLU A 132 14.04 -11.23 18.54
N GLN A 133 14.06 -12.57 18.58
CA GLN A 133 14.68 -13.35 17.51
C GLN A 133 13.84 -13.30 16.23
N ALA A 134 14.50 -13.28 15.08
CA ALA A 134 13.85 -13.06 13.79
C ALA A 134 12.80 -14.13 13.43
N ASP A 135 13.01 -15.38 13.84
CA ASP A 135 12.08 -16.50 13.66
C ASP A 135 10.83 -16.39 14.56
N ASN A 136 10.91 -15.62 15.66
CA ASN A 136 9.82 -15.42 16.62
C ASN A 136 8.99 -14.18 16.36
N MET A 137 9.42 -13.28 15.47
CA MET A 137 8.73 -12.01 15.21
C MET A 137 7.26 -12.24 14.80
N MET A 138 7.00 -13.08 13.80
CA MET A 138 5.63 -13.35 13.33
C MET A 138 4.75 -14.11 14.35
N PRO A 139 5.22 -15.21 14.98
CA PRO A 139 4.50 -15.84 16.09
C PRO A 139 4.17 -14.85 17.21
N LEU A 140 5.13 -14.00 17.59
CA LEU A 140 4.94 -12.98 18.62
C LEU A 140 3.83 -12.00 18.23
N MET A 141 3.82 -11.50 16.99
CA MET A 141 2.75 -10.60 16.52
C MET A 141 1.36 -11.25 16.63
N LEU A 142 1.22 -12.51 16.21
CA LEU A 142 -0.06 -13.22 16.29
C LEU A 142 -0.51 -13.41 17.74
N ILE A 143 0.40 -13.82 18.62
CA ILE A 143 0.12 -14.06 20.04
C ILE A 143 -0.25 -12.75 20.74
N LEU A 144 0.48 -11.66 20.48
CA LEU A 144 0.17 -10.33 21.04
C LEU A 144 -1.14 -9.76 20.49
N GLY A 145 -1.44 -9.98 19.20
CA GLY A 145 -2.74 -9.63 18.63
C GLY A 145 -3.88 -10.35 19.35
N ARG A 146 -3.72 -11.65 19.60
CA ARG A 146 -4.68 -12.42 20.41
C ARG A 146 -4.75 -11.95 21.85
N TYR A 147 -3.62 -11.58 22.44
CA TYR A 147 -3.62 -11.01 23.78
C TYR A 147 -4.46 -9.73 23.81
N ALA A 148 -4.33 -8.88 22.80
CA ALA A 148 -5.08 -7.64 22.69
C ALA A 148 -6.59 -7.85 22.51
N GLU A 149 -7.01 -8.88 21.77
CA GLU A 149 -8.43 -9.26 21.66
C GLU A 149 -9.05 -9.68 23.01
N LEU A 150 -8.22 -10.17 23.94
CA LEU A 150 -8.66 -10.64 25.26
C LEU A 150 -8.51 -9.55 26.33
N ASN A 151 -7.39 -8.82 26.31
CA ASN A 151 -6.99 -7.85 27.31
C ASN A 151 -6.02 -6.81 26.71
N PRO A 152 -6.53 -5.75 26.04
CA PRO A 152 -5.71 -4.82 25.25
C PRO A 152 -4.71 -4.04 26.09
N LEU A 153 -5.10 -3.57 27.28
CA LEU A 153 -4.22 -2.77 28.14
C LEU A 153 -3.05 -3.60 28.67
N GLN A 154 -3.27 -4.87 29.00
CA GLN A 154 -2.19 -5.75 29.44
C GLN A 154 -1.27 -6.16 28.28
N ALA A 155 -1.81 -6.32 27.07
CA ALA A 155 -1.00 -6.57 25.88
C ALA A 155 -0.07 -5.39 25.54
N ILE A 156 -0.55 -4.15 25.72
CA ILE A 156 0.25 -2.92 25.61
C ILE A 156 1.36 -2.93 26.66
N ALA A 157 1.01 -3.06 27.95
CA ALA A 157 1.97 -3.06 29.04
C ALA A 157 3.05 -4.14 28.86
N PHE A 158 2.65 -5.35 28.45
CA PHE A 158 3.61 -6.42 28.13
C PHE A 158 4.60 -5.99 27.05
N THR A 159 4.12 -5.35 25.98
CA THR A 159 4.95 -4.92 24.85
C THR A 159 5.94 -3.83 25.28
N GLU A 160 5.54 -2.90 26.14
CA GLU A 160 6.40 -1.83 26.67
C GLU A 160 7.45 -2.36 27.64
N ASP A 161 7.07 -3.30 28.50
CA ASP A 161 7.93 -3.80 29.58
C ASP A 161 8.94 -4.86 29.12
N ASN A 162 8.66 -5.58 28.03
CA ASN A 162 9.41 -6.78 27.65
C ASN A 162 10.15 -6.68 26.30
N LEU A 163 9.89 -5.66 25.48
CA LEU A 163 10.57 -5.46 24.19
C LEU A 163 11.50 -4.25 24.23
N SER A 164 12.70 -4.40 23.69
CA SER A 164 13.76 -3.39 23.77
C SER A 164 14.13 -2.80 22.40
N SER A 165 13.96 -3.58 21.34
CA SER A 165 14.18 -3.18 19.96
C SER A 165 13.05 -2.27 19.49
N SER A 166 13.41 -1.06 19.05
CA SER A 166 12.44 -0.11 18.49
C SER A 166 11.64 -0.68 17.30
N GLN A 167 12.25 -1.56 16.49
CA GLN A 167 11.57 -2.17 15.34
C GLN A 167 10.56 -3.23 15.79
N THR A 168 10.97 -4.11 16.71
CA THR A 168 10.11 -5.18 17.23
C THR A 168 8.95 -4.59 18.03
N GLN A 169 9.23 -3.59 18.87
CA GLN A 169 8.21 -2.88 19.63
C GLN A 169 7.20 -2.19 18.71
N MET A 170 7.66 -1.57 17.62
CA MET A 170 6.77 -0.94 16.64
C MET A 170 5.83 -1.96 15.98
N ALA A 171 6.36 -3.08 15.52
CA ALA A 171 5.55 -4.15 14.92
C ALA A 171 4.56 -4.74 15.94
N ALA A 172 5.01 -5.01 17.16
CA ALA A 172 4.20 -5.55 18.25
C ALA A 172 3.03 -4.63 18.58
N MET A 173 3.31 -3.33 18.77
CA MET A 173 2.27 -2.33 19.01
C MET A 173 1.29 -2.22 17.85
N ALA A 174 1.75 -2.27 16.60
CA ALA A 174 0.85 -2.26 15.45
C ALA A 174 -0.09 -3.48 15.45
N SER A 175 0.40 -4.66 15.84
CA SER A 175 -0.44 -5.87 15.99
C SER A 175 -1.47 -5.72 17.12
N VAL A 176 -1.03 -5.27 18.30
CA VAL A 176 -1.89 -5.07 19.49
C VAL A 176 -2.97 -4.03 19.22
N ILE A 177 -2.58 -2.83 18.76
CA ILE A 177 -3.53 -1.74 18.48
C ILE A 177 -4.43 -2.10 17.31
N GLY A 178 -3.91 -2.78 16.28
CA GLY A 178 -4.72 -3.26 15.15
C GLY A 178 -5.80 -4.24 15.56
N ALA A 179 -5.45 -5.23 16.39
CA ALA A 179 -6.41 -6.20 16.91
C ALA A 179 -7.45 -5.53 17.84
N TRP A 180 -7.02 -4.65 18.74
CA TRP A 180 -7.93 -3.91 19.61
C TRP A 180 -8.88 -3.02 18.80
N SER A 181 -8.36 -2.23 17.86
CA SER A 181 -9.14 -1.29 17.05
C SER A 181 -10.18 -1.99 16.18
N LYS A 182 -9.92 -3.23 15.77
CA LYS A 182 -10.89 -4.04 15.02
C LYS A 182 -12.09 -4.47 15.87
N GLN A 183 -11.92 -4.62 17.19
CA GLN A 183 -12.96 -5.11 18.10
C GLN A 183 -13.65 -3.97 18.87
N ASP A 184 -12.88 -2.98 19.32
CA ASP A 184 -13.35 -1.83 20.09
C ASP A 184 -12.53 -0.58 19.71
N PRO A 185 -12.82 0.03 18.54
CA PRO A 185 -12.09 1.21 18.07
C PRO A 185 -12.32 2.43 18.98
N ASN A 186 -13.45 2.51 19.67
CA ASN A 186 -13.76 3.57 20.63
C ASN A 186 -12.89 3.47 21.89
N GLY A 187 -12.74 2.27 22.46
CA GLY A 187 -11.83 2.02 23.56
C GLY A 187 -10.38 2.35 23.19
N ALA A 188 -9.93 1.92 22.01
CA ALA A 188 -8.59 2.21 21.51
C ALA A 188 -8.37 3.73 21.31
N TYR A 189 -9.36 4.44 20.78
CA TYR A 189 -9.32 5.90 20.64
C TYR A 189 -9.23 6.62 22.00
N ASN A 190 -10.07 6.25 22.96
CA ASN A 190 -10.07 6.86 24.29
C ASN A 190 -8.74 6.63 25.03
N TRP A 191 -8.16 5.45 24.88
CA TRP A 191 -6.82 5.18 25.42
C TRP A 191 -5.74 6.02 24.74
N TYR A 192 -5.83 6.20 23.42
CA TYR A 192 -4.90 7.05 22.68
C TYR A 192 -4.91 8.48 23.24
N LEU A 193 -6.09 9.09 23.40
CA LEU A 193 -6.23 10.43 23.96
C LEU A 193 -5.66 10.53 25.39
N ASN A 194 -6.02 9.59 26.26
CA ASN A 194 -5.54 9.57 27.65
C ASN A 194 -4.01 9.40 27.74
N SER A 195 -3.42 8.67 26.79
CA SER A 195 -1.96 8.48 26.72
C SER A 195 -1.23 9.77 26.30
N GLN A 196 -1.83 10.57 25.41
CA GLN A 196 -1.27 11.88 25.01
C GLN A 196 -1.24 12.87 26.18
N GLU A 197 -2.32 12.91 26.99
CA GLU A 197 -2.42 13.83 28.12
C GLU A 197 -1.42 13.52 29.23
N ASN A 198 -1.25 12.24 29.57
CA ASN A 198 -0.44 11.84 30.72
C ASN A 198 1.07 11.80 30.43
N ASN A 199 1.49 11.58 29.18
CA ASN A 199 2.89 11.38 28.83
C ASN A 199 3.32 12.16 27.56
N PRO A 200 3.27 13.50 27.56
CA PRO A 200 3.50 14.32 26.36
C PRO A 200 4.94 14.28 25.83
N ASN A 201 5.93 13.90 26.67
CA ASN A 201 7.36 13.88 26.33
C ASN A 201 7.96 12.48 26.20
N GLN A 202 7.24 11.43 26.61
CA GLN A 202 7.64 10.10 26.18
C GLN A 202 7.31 10.02 24.69
N SER A 203 8.29 9.61 23.91
CA SER A 203 8.08 8.94 22.63
C SER A 203 7.29 7.65 22.90
N VAL A 204 6.05 7.75 23.40
CA VAL A 204 5.19 6.59 23.63
C VAL A 204 4.98 5.88 22.28
N PHE A 205 5.26 6.52 21.13
CA PHE A 205 5.05 5.88 19.86
C PHE A 205 5.86 6.43 18.66
N ASN A 206 6.94 5.74 18.32
CA ASN A 206 7.33 5.61 16.91
C ASN A 206 6.35 4.71 16.12
N ALA A 207 5.37 4.08 16.81
CA ALA A 207 4.29 3.26 16.26
C ALA A 207 2.93 3.99 16.11
N ASN A 208 2.85 5.30 16.39
CA ASN A 208 1.58 6.02 16.53
C ASN A 208 0.95 6.33 15.20
N SER A 209 1.76 6.43 14.15
CA SER A 209 1.27 6.54 12.78
C SER A 209 0.47 5.29 12.40
N ALA A 210 1.03 4.11 12.62
CA ALA A 210 0.35 2.85 12.35
C ALA A 210 -0.85 2.61 13.30
N GLY A 211 -0.70 2.95 14.59
CA GLY A 211 -1.77 2.84 15.59
C GLY A 211 -2.97 3.73 15.26
N LEU A 212 -2.76 5.01 14.96
CA LEU A 212 -3.82 5.94 14.57
C LEU A 212 -4.51 5.50 13.28
N MET A 213 -3.74 5.03 12.29
CA MET A 213 -4.32 4.49 11.07
C MET A 213 -5.26 3.32 11.38
N ALA A 214 -4.85 2.39 12.26
CA ALA A 214 -5.69 1.26 12.66
C ALA A 214 -6.92 1.67 13.47
N ILE A 215 -6.77 2.59 14.44
CA ILE A 215 -7.87 3.14 15.24
C ILE A 215 -8.92 3.77 14.33
N PHE A 216 -8.51 4.69 13.47
CA PHE A 216 -9.42 5.42 12.60
C PHE A 216 -9.97 4.56 11.45
N ASN A 217 -9.25 3.52 11.04
CA ASN A 217 -9.81 2.49 10.16
C ASN A 217 -10.95 1.72 10.86
N GLY A 218 -10.74 1.32 12.11
CA GLY A 218 -11.77 0.66 12.92
C GLY A 218 -12.98 1.56 13.19
N LEU A 219 -12.74 2.83 13.56
CA LEU A 219 -13.79 3.84 13.76
C LEU A 219 -14.59 4.02 12.47
N ALA A 220 -13.94 4.26 11.33
CA ALA A 220 -14.63 4.49 10.06
C ALA A 220 -15.42 3.26 9.56
N ASN A 221 -14.96 2.04 9.83
CA ASN A 221 -15.71 0.82 9.53
C ASN A 221 -16.93 0.63 10.45
N GLN A 222 -16.91 1.21 11.65
CA GLN A 222 -18.02 1.15 12.60
C GLN A 222 -19.04 2.26 12.35
N ASP A 223 -18.58 3.51 12.26
CA ASP A 223 -19.36 4.73 12.07
C ASP A 223 -18.45 5.82 11.47
N LEU A 224 -18.69 6.16 10.21
CA LEU A 224 -17.87 7.14 9.50
C LEU A 224 -18.03 8.55 10.08
N ASP A 225 -19.24 8.99 10.39
CA ASP A 225 -19.49 10.35 10.85
C ASP A 225 -18.85 10.58 12.23
N ASP A 226 -18.90 9.57 13.11
CA ASP A 226 -18.19 9.58 14.39
C ASP A 226 -16.67 9.62 14.21
N ALA A 227 -16.11 8.84 13.26
CA ALA A 227 -14.68 8.89 12.93
C ALA A 227 -14.25 10.27 12.42
N ILE A 228 -15.06 10.90 11.58
CA ILE A 228 -14.82 12.26 11.06
C ILE A 228 -14.87 13.28 12.20
N SER A 229 -15.88 13.21 13.07
CA SER A 229 -15.98 14.10 14.23
C SER A 229 -14.74 13.98 15.13
N LYS A 230 -14.25 12.76 15.40
CA LYS A 230 -13.05 12.51 16.20
C LYS A 230 -11.75 12.98 15.55
N LEU A 231 -11.74 13.18 14.23
CA LEU A 231 -10.58 13.76 13.54
C LEU A 231 -10.32 15.19 14.01
N ALA A 232 -11.37 15.95 14.35
CA ALA A 232 -11.25 17.32 14.84
C ALA A 232 -10.48 17.41 16.17
N ASP A 233 -10.68 16.44 17.07
CA ASP A 233 -10.03 16.39 18.39
C ASP A 233 -8.49 16.30 18.28
N ILE A 234 -7.98 15.65 17.22
CA ILE A 234 -6.55 15.41 17.01
C ILE A 234 -5.93 16.31 15.93
N SER A 235 -6.71 17.26 15.39
CA SER A 235 -6.31 18.15 14.30
C SER A 235 -5.14 19.09 14.64
N GLY A 236 -4.86 19.31 15.92
CA GLY A 236 -3.71 20.10 16.39
C GLY A 236 -2.34 19.51 16.04
N HIS A 237 -2.27 18.20 15.76
CA HIS A 237 -1.03 17.50 15.42
C HIS A 237 -1.05 16.99 13.98
N LYS A 238 -0.50 17.79 13.06
CA LYS A 238 -0.53 17.57 11.61
C LYS A 238 -0.21 16.14 11.14
N ASN A 239 0.80 15.48 11.72
CA ASN A 239 1.18 14.12 11.33
C ASN A 239 0.15 13.08 11.79
N ASN A 240 -0.42 13.26 12.98
CA ASN A 240 -1.44 12.37 13.54
C ASN A 240 -2.73 12.45 12.72
N THR A 241 -3.12 13.65 12.34
CA THR A 241 -4.27 13.90 11.45
C THR A 241 -4.11 13.16 10.12
N MET A 242 -2.93 13.18 9.50
CA MET A 242 -2.69 12.48 8.22
C MET A 242 -2.78 10.96 8.36
N MET A 243 -2.35 10.42 9.49
CA MET A 243 -2.43 8.98 9.74
C MET A 243 -3.87 8.54 9.99
N ALA A 244 -4.65 9.35 10.71
CA ALA A 244 -6.08 9.15 10.88
C ALA A 244 -6.85 9.23 9.55
N VAL A 245 -6.59 10.25 8.73
CA VAL A 245 -7.14 10.38 7.36
C VAL A 245 -6.82 9.16 6.50
N SER A 246 -5.58 8.66 6.57
CA SER A 246 -5.18 7.44 5.86
C SER A 246 -5.95 6.21 6.36
N GLY A 247 -6.19 6.12 7.68
CA GLY A 247 -7.00 5.05 8.28
C GLY A 247 -8.46 5.07 7.83
N ILE A 248 -9.09 6.26 7.86
CA ILE A 248 -10.46 6.50 7.42
C ILE A 248 -10.61 6.09 5.94
N THR A 249 -9.77 6.66 5.06
CA THR A 249 -9.87 6.40 3.60
C THR A 249 -9.51 4.97 3.20
N ALA A 250 -8.71 4.26 4.02
CA ALA A 250 -8.47 2.84 3.84
C ALA A 250 -9.75 2.00 4.04
N ALA A 251 -10.68 2.44 4.90
CA ALA A 251 -11.97 1.76 5.14
C ALA A 251 -12.99 1.98 4.01
N PHE A 252 -12.78 2.96 3.13
CA PHE A 252 -13.75 3.29 2.09
C PHE A 252 -13.82 2.23 1.00
N THR A 253 -15.05 1.87 0.65
CA THR A 253 -15.41 0.86 -0.36
C THR A 253 -16.13 1.45 -1.56
N ASP A 254 -16.72 2.63 -1.43
CA ASP A 254 -17.46 3.31 -2.49
C ASP A 254 -17.07 4.79 -2.61
N LYS A 255 -17.57 5.42 -3.67
CA LYS A 255 -17.27 6.82 -4.01
C LYS A 255 -18.03 7.82 -3.15
N GLU A 256 -19.21 7.45 -2.66
CA GLU A 256 -20.06 8.29 -1.81
C GLU A 256 -19.34 8.60 -0.48
N GLN A 257 -18.65 7.62 0.10
CA GLN A 257 -17.81 7.83 1.29
C GLN A 257 -16.67 8.83 1.06
N PHE A 258 -15.99 8.75 -0.09
CA PHE A 258 -14.93 9.71 -0.42
C PHE A 258 -15.48 11.13 -0.63
N ALA A 259 -16.57 11.27 -1.38
CA ALA A 259 -17.20 12.56 -1.64
C ALA A 259 -17.70 13.21 -0.34
N HIS A 260 -18.36 12.44 0.53
CA HIS A 260 -18.81 12.89 1.85
C HIS A 260 -17.64 13.37 2.71
N PHE A 261 -16.57 12.58 2.79
CA PHE A 261 -15.41 12.94 3.61
C PHE A 261 -14.67 14.19 3.09
N LEU A 262 -14.57 14.36 1.77
CA LEU A 262 -14.01 15.59 1.18
C LEU A 262 -14.83 16.83 1.50
N GLU A 263 -16.16 16.70 1.61
CA GLU A 263 -17.02 17.82 2.02
C GLU A 263 -16.81 18.16 3.49
N GLU A 264 -16.90 17.16 4.38
CA GLU A 264 -16.78 17.37 5.82
C GLU A 264 -15.40 17.92 6.23
N THR A 265 -14.33 17.47 5.56
CA THR A 265 -12.96 17.92 5.87
C THR A 265 -12.68 19.37 5.46
N LYS A 266 -13.56 20.04 4.70
CA LYS A 266 -13.45 21.48 4.45
C LYS A 266 -13.49 22.30 5.74
N ALA A 267 -14.23 21.84 6.75
CA ALA A 267 -14.31 22.51 8.05
C ALA A 267 -12.97 22.53 8.82
N LEU A 268 -12.03 21.65 8.47
CA LEU A 268 -10.70 21.57 9.09
C LEU A 268 -9.70 22.59 8.52
N ASP A 269 -10.04 23.27 7.42
CA ASP A 269 -9.20 24.27 6.73
C ASP A 269 -7.74 23.80 6.48
N ASP A 270 -7.57 22.51 6.14
CA ASP A 270 -6.26 21.93 5.82
C ASP A 270 -6.27 21.25 4.44
N ARG A 271 -5.75 21.98 3.45
CA ARG A 271 -5.64 21.51 2.06
C ARG A 271 -4.93 20.16 1.93
N ARG A 272 -4.01 19.82 2.84
CA ARG A 272 -3.26 18.56 2.81
C ARG A 272 -4.15 17.36 3.07
N ILE A 273 -5.20 17.52 3.90
CA ILE A 273 -6.21 16.49 4.11
C ILE A 273 -6.92 16.20 2.78
N GLN A 274 -7.42 17.25 2.12
CA GLN A 274 -8.11 17.11 0.83
C GLN A 274 -7.22 16.45 -0.22
N GLN A 275 -5.96 16.88 -0.34
CA GLN A 275 -4.99 16.27 -1.26
C GLN A 275 -4.76 14.79 -0.95
N SER A 276 -4.61 14.43 0.33
CA SER A 276 -4.43 13.04 0.74
C SER A 276 -5.64 12.17 0.41
N VAL A 277 -6.86 12.66 0.69
CA VAL A 277 -8.10 11.93 0.40
C VAL A 277 -8.28 11.74 -1.10
N LEU A 278 -8.08 12.81 -1.87
CA LEU A 278 -8.19 12.80 -3.33
C LEU A 278 -7.15 11.89 -3.97
N SER A 279 -5.92 11.88 -3.45
CA SER A 279 -4.87 10.98 -3.91
C SER A 279 -5.25 9.51 -3.71
N THR A 280 -5.70 9.16 -2.50
CA THR A 280 -6.15 7.79 -2.19
C THR A 280 -7.35 7.38 -3.05
N TRP A 281 -8.32 8.28 -3.24
CA TRP A 281 -9.47 8.02 -4.12
C TRP A 281 -9.00 7.76 -5.56
N THR A 282 -8.15 8.64 -6.09
CA THR A 282 -7.62 8.53 -7.46
C THR A 282 -6.85 7.23 -7.67
N MET A 283 -6.04 6.82 -6.69
CA MET A 283 -5.30 5.55 -6.75
C MET A 283 -6.22 4.34 -6.74
N LYS A 284 -7.35 4.38 -6.01
CA LYS A 284 -8.33 3.29 -5.96
C LYS A 284 -9.23 3.26 -7.20
N ASN A 285 -9.78 4.40 -7.58
CA ASN A 285 -10.68 4.55 -8.72
C ASN A 285 -10.60 5.97 -9.32
N PRO A 286 -9.72 6.18 -10.32
CA PRO A 286 -9.57 7.49 -10.95
C PRO A 286 -10.82 7.92 -11.73
N GLN A 287 -11.59 6.97 -12.27
CA GLN A 287 -12.81 7.26 -13.04
C GLN A 287 -13.91 7.86 -12.16
N ASP A 288 -14.11 7.30 -10.97
CA ASP A 288 -15.05 7.88 -10.00
C ASP A 288 -14.58 9.27 -9.54
N THR A 289 -13.27 9.46 -9.39
CA THR A 289 -12.70 10.73 -8.94
C THR A 289 -12.92 11.84 -9.98
N VAL A 290 -12.67 11.56 -11.27
CA VAL A 290 -12.91 12.57 -12.33
C VAL A 290 -14.38 12.88 -12.51
N ALA A 291 -15.27 11.89 -12.38
CA ALA A 291 -16.71 12.12 -12.40
C ALA A 291 -17.18 13.03 -11.25
N TRP A 292 -16.57 12.88 -10.07
CA TRP A 292 -16.81 13.79 -8.94
C TRP A 292 -16.25 15.20 -9.20
N LEU A 293 -15.08 15.34 -9.82
CA LEU A 293 -14.54 16.66 -10.18
C LEU A 293 -15.48 17.46 -11.10
N ASP A 294 -16.26 16.78 -11.94
CA ASP A 294 -17.24 17.43 -12.81
C ASP A 294 -18.44 18.03 -12.06
N THR A 295 -18.62 17.69 -10.78
CA THR A 295 -19.65 18.28 -9.91
C THR A 295 -19.20 19.59 -9.26
N ILE A 296 -17.90 19.94 -9.34
CA ILE A 296 -17.35 21.13 -8.70
C ILE A 296 -17.67 22.37 -9.55
N GLU A 297 -18.52 23.25 -9.02
CA GLU A 297 -18.96 24.49 -9.71
C GLU A 297 -17.88 25.58 -9.73
N ASN A 298 -17.03 25.65 -8.72
CA ASN A 298 -15.95 26.63 -8.68
C ASN A 298 -14.80 26.19 -9.58
N GLU A 299 -14.70 26.81 -10.75
CA GLU A 299 -13.68 26.50 -11.76
C GLU A 299 -12.23 26.62 -11.25
N LYS A 300 -11.94 27.56 -10.34
CA LYS A 300 -10.60 27.71 -9.78
C LYS A 300 -10.22 26.52 -8.90
N ASP A 301 -11.15 26.11 -8.04
CA ASP A 301 -10.95 24.97 -7.16
C ASP A 301 -10.90 23.67 -7.97
N LYS A 302 -11.76 23.54 -8.99
CA LYS A 302 -11.75 22.42 -9.95
C LYS A 302 -10.39 22.28 -10.62
N LYS A 303 -9.82 23.36 -11.19
CA LYS A 303 -8.48 23.33 -11.81
C LYS A 303 -7.38 22.92 -10.83
N ALA A 304 -7.43 23.36 -9.58
CA ALA A 304 -6.46 22.97 -8.56
C ALA A 304 -6.57 21.47 -8.19
N LEU A 305 -7.78 20.95 -8.08
CA LEU A 305 -8.01 19.53 -7.80
C LEU A 305 -7.67 18.64 -9.01
N GLN A 306 -7.88 19.13 -10.24
CA GLN A 306 -7.47 18.41 -11.46
C GLN A 306 -5.96 18.15 -11.49
N GLN A 307 -5.16 19.11 -11.02
CA GLN A 307 -3.70 18.96 -10.90
C GLN A 307 -3.30 17.90 -9.87
N ASP A 308 -3.99 17.85 -8.73
CA ASP A 308 -3.75 16.81 -7.73
C ASP A 308 -4.10 15.41 -8.30
N VAL A 309 -5.25 15.29 -8.97
CA VAL A 309 -5.67 14.04 -9.62
C VAL A 309 -4.66 13.62 -10.69
N LEU A 310 -4.17 14.54 -11.52
CA LEU A 310 -3.10 14.26 -12.48
C LEU A 310 -1.89 13.65 -11.77
N GLY A 311 -1.41 14.28 -10.70
CA GLY A 311 -0.26 13.81 -9.94
C GLY A 311 -0.44 12.38 -9.42
N SER A 312 -1.59 12.07 -8.82
CA SER A 312 -1.86 10.75 -8.26
C SER A 312 -2.13 9.69 -9.33
N TRP A 313 -2.85 10.04 -10.40
CA TRP A 313 -3.20 9.11 -11.47
C TRP A 313 -1.98 8.72 -12.31
N MET A 314 -1.01 9.63 -12.45
CA MET A 314 0.27 9.37 -13.12
C MET A 314 1.05 8.19 -12.53
N PHE A 315 0.90 7.89 -11.25
CA PHE A 315 1.56 6.75 -10.62
C PHE A 315 1.01 5.39 -11.04
N THR A 316 -0.23 5.32 -11.53
CA THR A 316 -0.89 4.04 -11.87
C THR A 316 -1.15 3.89 -13.36
N GLN A 317 -1.67 4.93 -14.03
CA GLN A 317 -2.09 4.91 -15.43
C GLN A 317 -1.72 6.25 -16.11
N PRO A 318 -0.41 6.50 -16.35
CA PRO A 318 0.06 7.81 -16.80
C PRO A 318 -0.48 8.25 -18.16
N LEU A 319 -0.66 7.32 -19.11
CA LEU A 319 -1.21 7.65 -20.43
C LEU A 319 -2.67 8.13 -20.35
N ASP A 320 -3.49 7.46 -19.53
CA ASP A 320 -4.89 7.84 -19.33
C ASP A 320 -4.98 9.17 -18.58
N ALA A 321 -4.14 9.37 -17.56
CA ALA A 321 -4.03 10.62 -16.82
C ALA A 321 -3.63 11.80 -17.72
N ALA A 322 -2.63 11.61 -18.59
CA ALA A 322 -2.18 12.62 -19.55
C ALA A 322 -3.31 12.99 -20.53
N SER A 323 -3.96 11.97 -21.10
CA SER A 323 -5.02 12.13 -22.08
C SER A 323 -6.22 12.84 -21.49
N TRP A 324 -6.62 12.46 -20.27
CA TRP A 324 -7.67 13.15 -19.55
C TRP A 324 -7.27 14.61 -19.28
N TYR A 325 -6.11 14.86 -18.66
CA TYR A 325 -5.75 16.21 -18.22
C TYR A 325 -5.61 17.21 -19.38
N ILE A 326 -4.98 16.80 -20.49
CA ILE A 326 -4.88 17.68 -21.66
C ILE A 326 -6.25 17.91 -22.33
N SER A 327 -7.18 16.96 -22.23
CA SER A 327 -8.55 17.13 -22.75
C SER A 327 -9.40 18.10 -21.94
N GLN A 328 -9.05 18.32 -20.67
CA GLN A 328 -9.71 19.30 -19.80
C GLN A 328 -9.23 20.73 -20.06
N ALA A 329 -8.09 20.89 -20.74
CA ALA A 329 -7.51 22.21 -21.01
C ALA A 329 -8.16 22.86 -22.24
N ASP A 330 -8.47 24.16 -22.10
CA ASP A 330 -8.83 25.01 -23.23
C ASP A 330 -7.68 25.09 -24.24
N ALA A 331 -7.97 25.42 -25.49
CA ALA A 331 -6.96 25.49 -26.56
C ALA A 331 -5.75 26.37 -26.20
N GLN A 332 -5.97 27.47 -25.49
CA GLN A 332 -4.90 28.38 -25.03
C GLN A 332 -4.07 27.82 -23.86
N ASP A 333 -4.62 26.88 -23.08
CA ASP A 333 -4.01 26.31 -21.88
C ASP A 333 -3.33 24.96 -22.17
N LYS A 334 -3.52 24.37 -23.35
CA LYS A 334 -2.96 23.06 -23.72
C LYS A 334 -1.44 22.98 -23.59
N GLN A 335 -0.73 24.06 -23.93
CA GLN A 335 0.73 24.12 -23.78
C GLN A 335 1.14 24.05 -22.30
N SER A 336 0.48 24.79 -21.41
CA SER A 336 0.75 24.71 -19.98
C SER A 336 0.34 23.35 -19.40
N ALA A 337 -0.72 22.73 -19.91
CA ALA A 337 -1.12 21.39 -19.51
C ALA A 337 -0.08 20.32 -19.91
N SER A 338 0.49 20.41 -21.11
CA SER A 338 1.55 19.49 -21.56
C SER A 338 2.81 19.63 -20.70
N GLU A 339 3.20 20.85 -20.34
CA GLU A 339 4.34 21.11 -19.44
C GLU A 339 4.15 20.47 -18.05
N GLN A 340 2.93 20.50 -17.51
CA GLN A 340 2.63 19.84 -16.24
C GLN A 340 2.72 18.32 -16.36
N ILE A 341 2.19 17.74 -17.45
CA ILE A 341 2.31 16.31 -17.75
C ILE A 341 3.79 15.91 -17.84
N ILE A 342 4.61 16.68 -18.56
CA ILE A 342 6.05 16.44 -18.70
C ILE A 342 6.74 16.47 -17.33
N SER A 343 6.40 17.43 -16.47
CA SER A 343 7.03 17.57 -15.16
C SER A 343 6.79 16.36 -14.24
N GLN A 344 5.64 15.68 -14.40
CA GLN A 344 5.25 14.52 -13.59
C GLN A 344 5.66 13.19 -14.23
N TRP A 345 5.44 13.03 -15.53
CA TRP A 345 5.66 11.77 -16.23
C TRP A 345 7.09 11.65 -16.75
N GLY A 346 7.67 12.74 -17.27
CA GLY A 346 8.99 12.75 -17.89
C GLY A 346 10.15 12.46 -16.93
N ARG A 347 9.93 12.61 -15.62
CA ARG A 347 10.89 12.20 -14.58
C ARG A 347 10.94 10.69 -14.36
N ASN A 348 9.85 9.98 -14.65
CA ASN A 348 9.70 8.55 -14.37
C ASN A 348 9.82 7.69 -15.63
N ASP A 349 9.25 8.17 -16.75
CA ASP A 349 9.28 7.49 -18.03
C ASP A 349 9.33 8.51 -19.18
N PRO A 350 10.52 9.06 -19.47
CA PRO A 350 10.65 10.06 -20.51
C PRO A 350 10.43 9.51 -21.92
N SER A 351 10.69 8.23 -22.15
CA SER A 351 10.44 7.57 -23.43
C SER A 351 8.95 7.51 -23.73
N ALA A 352 8.13 7.07 -22.77
CA ALA A 352 6.68 7.06 -22.94
C ALA A 352 6.09 8.48 -23.04
N THR A 353 6.63 9.42 -22.26
CA THR A 353 6.24 10.84 -22.34
C THR A 353 6.50 11.42 -23.74
N LEU A 354 7.67 11.14 -24.33
CA LEU A 354 8.02 11.59 -25.68
C LEU A 354 7.07 11.00 -26.73
N ASN A 355 6.80 9.70 -26.66
CA ASN A 355 5.86 9.03 -27.57
C ASN A 355 4.45 9.63 -27.49
N TRP A 356 4.02 10.07 -26.32
CA TRP A 356 2.74 10.77 -26.14
C TRP A 356 2.79 12.19 -26.71
N LEU A 357 3.88 12.93 -26.50
CA LEU A 357 4.07 14.28 -27.05
C LEU A 357 4.00 14.26 -28.58
N GLU A 358 4.65 13.30 -29.24
CA GLU A 358 4.65 13.17 -30.71
C GLU A 358 3.25 12.96 -31.32
N GLN A 359 2.26 12.59 -30.51
CA GLN A 359 0.86 12.43 -30.94
C GLN A 359 0.02 13.71 -30.76
N GLN A 360 0.56 14.74 -30.08
CA GLN A 360 -0.16 15.98 -29.84
C GLN A 360 0.00 16.93 -31.03
N VAL A 361 -1.11 17.50 -31.51
CA VAL A 361 -1.12 18.41 -32.67
C VAL A 361 -1.39 19.88 -32.30
N ASP A 362 -1.86 20.12 -31.08
CA ASP A 362 -2.31 21.44 -30.61
C ASP A 362 -1.33 22.08 -29.61
N ILE A 363 -0.08 21.62 -29.56
CA ILE A 363 0.98 22.14 -28.68
C ILE A 363 2.26 22.39 -29.47
N ASP A 364 3.14 23.21 -28.90
CA ASP A 364 4.51 23.34 -29.41
C ASP A 364 5.32 22.11 -28.97
N ASN A 365 5.41 21.14 -29.89
CA ASN A 365 6.17 19.91 -29.65
C ASN A 365 7.67 20.13 -29.51
N GLU A 366 8.23 21.17 -30.13
CA GLU A 366 9.65 21.46 -30.00
C GLU A 366 9.96 21.98 -28.60
N ALA A 367 9.18 22.96 -28.12
CA ALA A 367 9.31 23.48 -26.76
C ALA A 367 9.06 22.39 -25.71
N SER A 368 8.06 21.54 -25.94
CA SER A 368 7.69 20.43 -25.05
C SER A 368 8.77 19.34 -25.02
N ALA A 369 9.32 18.94 -26.17
CA ALA A 369 10.42 17.99 -26.24
C ALA A 369 11.66 18.53 -25.53
N LYS A 370 11.98 19.82 -25.70
CA LYS A 370 13.06 20.48 -24.96
C LYS A 370 12.84 20.42 -23.45
N ALA A 371 11.65 20.77 -22.97
CA ALA A 371 11.32 20.72 -21.55
C ALA A 371 11.43 19.30 -20.98
N LEU A 372 11.03 18.29 -21.76
CA LEU A 372 11.19 16.88 -21.40
C LEU A 372 12.67 16.52 -21.26
N LEU A 373 13.49 16.83 -22.26
CA LEU A 373 14.93 16.55 -22.20
C LEU A 373 15.60 17.22 -20.99
N GLU A 374 15.26 18.48 -20.71
CA GLU A 374 15.76 19.22 -19.54
C GLU A 374 15.30 18.59 -18.21
N THR A 375 14.07 18.07 -18.14
CA THR A 375 13.53 17.41 -16.95
C THR A 375 14.16 16.04 -16.70
N SER A 376 14.56 15.33 -17.76
CA SER A 376 15.08 13.98 -17.69
C SER A 376 16.58 13.89 -17.41
N VAL A 377 17.33 15.02 -17.46
CA VAL A 377 18.80 15.02 -17.39
C VAL A 377 19.36 14.28 -16.17
N TYR A 378 18.77 14.48 -14.99
CA TYR A 378 19.34 13.95 -13.76
C TYR A 378 19.01 12.50 -13.50
N GLU A 379 17.79 12.05 -13.81
CA GLU A 379 17.36 10.67 -13.54
C GLU A 379 17.52 9.74 -14.74
N HIS A 380 17.55 10.31 -15.95
CA HIS A 380 17.68 9.59 -17.21
C HIS A 380 18.67 10.31 -18.17
N PRO A 381 19.94 10.51 -17.76
CA PRO A 381 20.92 11.21 -18.59
C PRO A 381 21.14 10.57 -19.96
N ASP A 382 21.08 9.23 -20.06
CA ASP A 382 21.25 8.52 -21.33
C ASP A 382 20.12 8.83 -22.34
N PHE A 383 18.88 9.00 -21.86
CA PHE A 383 17.76 9.45 -22.69
C PHE A 383 18.01 10.86 -23.24
N ALA A 384 18.47 11.78 -22.39
CA ALA A 384 18.79 13.15 -22.79
C ALA A 384 19.94 13.20 -23.82
N ILE A 385 20.94 12.31 -23.69
CA ILE A 385 22.04 12.16 -24.66
C ILE A 385 21.52 11.67 -26.01
N GLU A 386 20.74 10.59 -26.02
CA GLU A 386 20.22 9.97 -27.25
C GLU A 386 19.35 10.96 -28.05
N HIS A 387 18.67 11.85 -27.35
CA HIS A 387 17.69 12.76 -27.96
C HIS A 387 18.15 14.22 -28.02
N LEU A 388 19.40 14.52 -27.67
CA LEU A 388 20.01 15.85 -27.79
C LEU A 388 19.84 16.46 -29.19
N GLY A 389 19.90 15.61 -30.23
CA GLY A 389 19.75 16.02 -31.62
C GLY A 389 18.36 16.57 -31.98
N ARG A 390 17.33 16.35 -31.13
CA ARG A 390 15.97 16.87 -31.34
C ARG A 390 15.85 18.38 -31.11
N LEU A 391 16.76 18.98 -30.34
CA LEU A 391 16.80 20.42 -30.16
C LEU A 391 17.20 21.09 -31.49
N SER A 392 16.58 22.21 -31.88
CA SER A 392 16.94 22.88 -33.13
C SER A 392 18.14 23.82 -32.98
N SER A 393 18.28 24.47 -31.83
CA SER A 393 19.35 25.44 -31.55
C SER A 393 20.62 24.77 -31.02
N ASP A 394 21.77 25.14 -31.58
CA ASP A 394 23.08 24.73 -31.04
C ASP A 394 23.33 25.29 -29.63
N GLU A 395 22.78 26.46 -29.31
CA GLU A 395 22.86 27.03 -27.96
C GLU A 395 22.12 26.13 -26.95
N ASP A 396 20.92 25.66 -27.30
CA ASP A 396 20.15 24.77 -26.44
C ASP A 396 20.84 23.40 -26.30
N LYS A 397 21.44 22.89 -27.37
CA LYS A 397 22.24 21.64 -27.31
C LYS A 397 23.47 21.79 -26.43
N GLN A 398 24.19 22.90 -26.53
CA GLN A 398 25.33 23.18 -25.67
C GLN A 398 24.91 23.28 -24.20
N ARG A 399 23.84 24.04 -23.91
CA ARG A 399 23.30 24.17 -22.56
C ARG A 399 22.88 22.82 -21.98
N LEU A 400 22.11 22.03 -22.73
CA LEU A 400 21.68 20.71 -22.30
C LEU A 400 22.86 19.75 -22.13
N SER A 401 23.85 19.79 -23.03
CA SER A 401 25.07 18.99 -22.91
C SER A 401 25.83 19.30 -21.62
N PHE A 402 25.89 20.57 -21.22
CA PHE A 402 26.51 20.94 -19.95
C PHE A 402 25.72 20.41 -18.75
N ASN A 403 24.39 20.47 -18.78
CA ASN A 403 23.55 19.89 -17.74
C ASN A 403 23.73 18.36 -17.66
N ILE A 404 23.82 17.67 -18.80
CA ILE A 404 24.11 16.22 -18.88
C ILE A 404 25.48 15.92 -18.25
N TYR A 405 26.51 16.70 -18.57
CA TYR A 405 27.82 16.57 -17.93
C TYR A 405 27.70 16.66 -16.40
N GLN A 406 26.97 17.65 -15.88
CA GLN A 406 26.80 17.83 -14.44
C GLN A 406 26.05 16.67 -13.77
N ALA A 407 25.05 16.09 -14.44
CA ALA A 407 24.36 14.91 -13.95
C ALA A 407 25.29 13.68 -13.94
N LEU A 408 25.99 13.42 -15.04
CA LEU A 408 26.94 12.31 -15.13
C LEU A 408 28.11 12.46 -14.14
N GLU A 409 28.59 13.68 -13.87
CA GLU A 409 29.68 13.91 -12.91
C GLU A 409 29.29 13.51 -11.49
N ARG A 410 28.02 13.68 -11.11
CA ARG A 410 27.48 13.22 -9.82
C ARG A 410 27.44 11.70 -9.70
N GLU A 411 27.22 11.01 -10.81
CA GLU A 411 27.18 9.55 -10.85
C GLU A 411 28.59 8.94 -10.97
N SER A 412 29.40 9.45 -11.90
CA SER A 412 30.71 8.93 -12.26
C SER A 412 31.52 9.93 -13.08
N GLU A 413 32.64 10.38 -12.52
CA GLU A 413 33.62 11.23 -13.22
C GLU A 413 34.05 10.63 -14.57
N GLN A 414 34.22 9.31 -14.66
CA GLN A 414 34.60 8.63 -15.89
C GLN A 414 33.51 8.72 -16.97
N ARG A 415 32.23 8.56 -16.59
CA ARG A 415 31.11 8.72 -17.56
C ARG A 415 31.06 10.16 -18.07
N ALA A 416 31.20 11.13 -17.18
CA ALA A 416 31.22 12.55 -17.55
C ALA A 416 32.38 12.87 -18.50
N ALA A 417 33.59 12.38 -18.20
CA ALA A 417 34.76 12.56 -19.06
C ALA A 417 34.59 11.91 -20.44
N ASN A 418 34.02 10.70 -20.49
CA ASN A 418 33.74 10.00 -21.75
C ASN A 418 32.71 10.77 -22.59
N PHE A 419 31.65 11.29 -21.96
CA PHE A 419 30.64 12.10 -22.64
C PHE A 419 31.22 13.39 -23.21
N VAL A 420 32.06 14.12 -22.45
CA VAL A 420 32.74 15.33 -22.96
C VAL A 420 33.65 14.98 -24.14
N ALA A 421 34.42 13.90 -24.04
CA ALA A 421 35.36 13.50 -25.08
C ALA A 421 34.66 13.08 -26.39
N SER A 422 33.47 12.51 -26.32
CA SER A 422 32.67 12.10 -27.47
C SER A 422 31.67 13.15 -27.96
N SER A 423 31.47 14.23 -27.21
CA SER A 423 30.50 15.27 -27.54
C SER A 423 30.94 16.10 -28.75
N PRO A 424 30.03 16.39 -29.70
CA PRO A 424 30.30 17.34 -30.78
C PRO A 424 30.53 18.78 -30.26
N TYR A 425 30.17 19.05 -28.99
CA TYR A 425 30.35 20.34 -28.31
C TYR A 425 31.55 20.35 -27.35
N LYS A 426 32.52 19.43 -27.53
CA LYS A 426 33.65 19.24 -26.61
C LYS A 426 34.33 20.54 -26.16
N GLU A 427 34.79 21.38 -27.10
CA GLU A 427 35.53 22.61 -26.76
C GLU A 427 34.67 23.58 -25.94
N ALA A 428 33.39 23.74 -26.30
CA ALA A 428 32.45 24.57 -25.56
C ALA A 428 32.19 24.01 -24.14
N LEU A 429 32.06 22.68 -24.03
CA LEU A 429 31.88 22.01 -22.74
C LEU A 429 33.11 22.13 -21.85
N GLU A 430 34.31 21.89 -22.37
CA GLU A 430 35.57 22.01 -21.61
C GLU A 430 35.71 23.42 -21.01
N ASN A 431 35.45 24.47 -21.81
CA ASN A 431 35.45 25.85 -21.33
C ASN A 431 34.41 26.10 -20.22
N GLN A 432 33.17 25.64 -20.39
CA GLN A 432 32.11 25.82 -19.38
C GLN A 432 32.40 25.04 -18.09
N ILE A 433 32.98 23.85 -18.20
CA ILE A 433 33.38 23.01 -17.06
C ILE A 433 34.49 23.70 -16.26
N ASP A 434 35.49 24.26 -16.93
CA ASP A 434 36.57 24.99 -16.29
C ASP A 434 36.04 26.23 -15.54
N GLU A 435 35.18 27.03 -16.18
CA GLU A 435 34.52 28.16 -15.52
C GLU A 435 33.67 27.74 -14.31
N TYR A 436 32.96 26.62 -14.42
CA TYR A 436 32.17 26.05 -13.32
C TYR A 436 33.06 25.64 -12.15
N ARG A 437 34.14 24.90 -12.40
CA ARG A 437 35.09 24.45 -11.35
C ARG A 437 35.77 25.63 -10.66
N GLN A 438 36.19 26.65 -11.41
CA GLN A 438 36.76 27.87 -10.86
C GLN A 438 35.78 28.62 -9.93
N ARG A 439 34.48 28.66 -10.28
CA ARG A 439 33.44 29.24 -9.43
C ARG A 439 33.24 28.44 -8.14
N GLN A 440 33.28 27.11 -8.20
CA GLN A 440 33.15 26.27 -7.01
C GLN A 440 34.34 26.44 -6.05
N LEU A 441 35.57 26.47 -6.57
CA LEU A 441 36.79 26.73 -5.78
C LEU A 441 36.73 28.07 -5.05
N LYS A 442 36.26 29.14 -5.73
CA LYS A 442 36.09 30.45 -5.09
C LYS A 442 35.06 30.42 -3.95
N ARG A 443 33.93 29.72 -4.12
CA ARG A 443 32.90 29.59 -3.08
C ARG A 443 33.40 28.81 -1.87
N ALA A 444 34.10 27.71 -2.09
CA ALA A 444 34.69 26.90 -1.01
C ALA A 444 35.75 27.67 -0.20
N ASN A 445 36.44 28.64 -0.81
CA ASN A 445 37.43 29.49 -0.12
C ASN A 445 36.82 30.72 0.60
N THR A 446 35.51 30.96 0.45
CA THR A 446 34.82 32.13 1.05
C THR A 446 33.85 31.72 2.18
N GLN A 447 33.66 30.42 2.39
CA GLN A 447 32.97 29.82 3.54
C GLN A 447 34.01 29.30 4.53
#